data_AF-T1F3X3-F1
#
_entry.id   AF-T1F3X3-F1
#
_cell.length_a   1.000
_cell.length_b   1.000
_cell.length_c   1.000
_cell.angle_alpha   90.00
_cell.angle_beta   90.00
_cell.angle_gamma   90.00
#
_symmetry.space_group_name_H-M   'P 1'
#
loop_
_entity.id
_entity.type
_entity.pdbx_description
1 polymer ?
#
loop_
_entity_poly.entity_id
_entity_poly.type
_entity_poly.pdbx_seq_one_letter_code
_entity_poly.pdbx_strand_id
1 'polypeptide(L)'
;MSRYNSVLMFSFITYLIKSWDIPNNMVQIGLIVSDEDEDSYVGKVQNGYWKATNQTDYNISYQYNLISTTVNVCDRMSGTRAAMHLFLNQSADVIIGSFCSANCVSSAQVADYWDLPYFALDCIDPALDNSTLYSSAIRLIGSLNAYGSALLAFFMRNNWKSCAIVKEVETDFCQYAMNALRNKFRGSVKISEFLEITNVPTDDEVKNLLKKIELSARNYNYTLILSVILVCHTNPRTTMNIIGKAYRLGMADPKEYAWITLYNIYSNFSFDTLFVPWQIANDPDEKDKMRKAFLSVKVLTYKNYTRLPDPGANLPRAVTSKSLQMDILTDSVFMFFSVMSRASNRNLNPLSGRNILNLSRNLELNGGDTEAIKMNADGDRFMTFVVWSLAPDSTMFRPFININFTDGNYTPFLVDTETWGYASSPPIDTPICSFDNKLCPRNDNAIIIGLAVLFVLLILSVVLAMSIRSRVNEQKIQSMTWKIRYNDLRFFKTTRSMKSMSRSSDMNESEGHIFPESFREFEDSMTGGVTLALYKGDVVTVNYSGKREIVLSRKDLVELVKVSQLQC
;
A
#
# COMPACT_ATOMS: atom_id res chain seq x y z
N MET A 1 -22.54 -11.85 -78.74
CA MET A 1 -21.12 -11.61 -79.08
C MET A 1 -20.91 -10.11 -79.13
N SER A 2 -19.82 -9.58 -78.55
CA SER A 2 -19.50 -8.14 -78.39
C SER A 2 -20.39 -7.32 -77.42
N ARG A 3 -19.75 -6.31 -76.79
CA ARG A 3 -20.24 -5.22 -75.90
C ARG A 3 -20.15 -5.35 -74.37
N TYR A 4 -19.00 -5.81 -73.84
CA TYR A 4 -18.49 -5.37 -72.52
C TYR A 4 -16.96 -5.44 -72.52
N ASN A 5 -16.27 -4.32 -72.81
CA ASN A 5 -14.82 -4.10 -72.56
C ASN A 5 -14.38 -2.69 -73.03
N SER A 6 -14.63 -1.65 -72.21
CA SER A 6 -14.14 -0.29 -72.51
C SER A 6 -14.14 0.72 -71.34
N VAL A 7 -14.46 0.32 -70.10
CA VAL A 7 -14.63 1.26 -68.96
C VAL A 7 -13.68 1.00 -67.78
N LEU A 8 -13.17 -0.23 -67.62
CA LEU A 8 -12.37 -0.63 -66.45
C LEU A 8 -10.85 -0.31 -66.54
N MET A 9 -10.38 0.29 -67.63
CA MET A 9 -8.94 0.49 -67.92
C MET A 9 -8.39 1.88 -67.52
N PHE A 10 -9.21 2.80 -67.02
CA PHE A 10 -8.81 4.20 -66.78
C PHE A 10 -8.80 4.65 -65.31
N SER A 11 -9.11 3.77 -64.36
CA SER A 11 -9.21 4.14 -62.93
C SER A 11 -8.20 3.45 -61.99
N PHE A 12 -7.22 2.71 -62.53
CA PHE A 12 -6.27 1.91 -61.75
C PHE A 12 -4.79 2.32 -61.92
N ILE A 13 -4.48 3.29 -62.78
CA ILE A 13 -3.10 3.63 -63.17
C ILE A 13 -2.59 4.92 -62.48
N THR A 14 -3.47 5.66 -61.78
CA THR A 14 -3.10 6.82 -60.94
C THR A 14 -2.61 6.45 -59.53
N TYR A 15 -2.56 5.15 -59.18
CA TYR A 15 -2.01 4.67 -57.90
C TYR A 15 -0.56 4.18 -58.00
N LEU A 16 0.12 4.50 -59.11
CA LEU A 16 1.54 4.22 -59.32
C LEU A 16 2.36 5.49 -59.05
N ILE A 17 3.10 5.47 -57.94
CA ILE A 17 4.09 6.49 -57.54
C ILE A 17 3.47 7.90 -57.41
N LYS A 18 2.81 8.16 -56.26
CA LYS A 18 2.84 9.53 -55.72
C LYS A 18 4.31 9.81 -55.40
N SER A 19 4.97 10.65 -56.19
CA SER A 19 6.32 11.10 -55.83
C SER A 19 6.25 11.90 -54.54
N TRP A 20 7.33 11.89 -53.74
CA TRP A 20 7.40 12.65 -52.49
C TRP A 20 7.63 14.16 -52.73
N ASP A 21 7.40 14.64 -53.96
CA ASP A 21 7.50 16.03 -54.34
C ASP A 21 6.35 16.82 -53.70
N ILE A 22 6.64 17.48 -52.59
CA ILE A 22 5.72 18.40 -51.92
C ILE A 22 5.41 19.55 -52.91
N PRO A 23 4.17 19.70 -53.41
CA PRO A 23 3.88 20.64 -54.50
C PRO A 23 4.28 22.07 -54.12
N ASN A 24 5.14 22.68 -54.95
CA ASN A 24 5.70 24.02 -54.71
C ASN A 24 6.40 24.19 -53.34
N ASN A 25 6.88 23.11 -52.73
CA ASN A 25 7.39 23.06 -51.34
C ASN A 25 6.40 23.58 -50.28
N MET A 26 5.09 23.53 -50.52
CA MET A 26 4.06 23.97 -49.57
C MET A 26 3.45 22.80 -48.81
N VAL A 27 3.52 22.84 -47.48
CA VAL A 27 2.95 21.82 -46.56
C VAL A 27 1.61 22.29 -46.00
N GLN A 28 0.58 21.45 -46.07
CA GLN A 28 -0.75 21.72 -45.51
C GLN A 28 -0.83 21.30 -44.03
N ILE A 29 -0.85 22.27 -43.11
CA ILE A 29 -1.01 22.02 -41.68
C ILE A 29 -2.50 22.00 -41.33
N GLY A 30 -3.02 20.81 -40.99
CA GLY A 30 -4.37 20.61 -40.47
C GLY A 30 -4.43 20.82 -38.95
N LEU A 31 -5.24 21.77 -38.48
CA LEU A 31 -5.50 22.00 -37.06
C LEU A 31 -6.88 21.52 -36.63
N ILE A 32 -6.92 20.86 -35.46
CA ILE A 32 -8.16 20.62 -34.71
C ILE A 32 -8.11 21.50 -33.45
N VAL A 33 -9.04 22.47 -33.36
CA VAL A 33 -9.08 23.52 -32.33
C VAL A 33 -10.48 23.68 -31.72
N SER A 34 -10.59 24.44 -30.64
CA SER A 34 -11.83 24.87 -30.00
C SER A 34 -12.07 26.37 -30.17
N ASP A 35 -13.33 26.83 -30.02
CA ASP A 35 -13.72 28.25 -30.04
C ASP A 35 -12.89 29.07 -29.02
N GLU A 36 -12.57 28.50 -27.86
CA GLU A 36 -11.76 29.14 -26.80
C GLU A 36 -10.33 29.50 -27.25
N ASP A 37 -9.79 28.82 -28.26
CA ASP A 37 -8.41 28.96 -28.72
C ASP A 37 -8.29 29.62 -30.11
N GLU A 38 -9.42 29.94 -30.77
CA GLU A 38 -9.46 30.26 -32.21
C GLU A 38 -8.60 31.48 -32.60
N ASP A 39 -8.69 32.58 -31.84
CA ASP A 39 -7.87 33.78 -32.04
C ASP A 39 -6.35 33.57 -31.79
N SER A 40 -5.96 32.45 -31.16
CA SER A 40 -4.62 32.27 -30.60
C SER A 40 -3.70 31.34 -31.39
N TYR A 41 -4.24 30.37 -32.13
CA TYR A 41 -3.42 29.33 -32.77
C TYR A 41 -2.52 29.86 -33.89
N VAL A 42 -2.99 30.82 -34.70
CA VAL A 42 -2.29 31.30 -35.90
C VAL A 42 -0.89 31.83 -35.56
N GLY A 43 -0.79 32.72 -34.55
CA GLY A 43 0.48 33.29 -34.12
C GLY A 43 1.43 32.26 -33.46
N LYS A 44 0.88 31.21 -32.85
CA LYS A 44 1.64 30.12 -32.22
C LYS A 44 2.23 29.16 -33.27
N VAL A 45 1.46 28.83 -34.31
CA VAL A 45 1.97 28.11 -35.50
C VAL A 45 3.06 28.93 -36.19
N GLN A 46 2.84 30.22 -36.41
CA GLN A 46 3.82 31.10 -37.04
C GLN A 46 5.13 31.19 -36.24
N ASN A 47 5.05 31.31 -34.91
CA ASN A 47 6.23 31.29 -34.02
C ASN A 47 6.96 29.94 -34.08
N GLY A 48 6.24 28.82 -34.08
CA GLY A 48 6.82 27.47 -34.17
C GLY A 48 7.58 27.23 -35.48
N TYR A 49 6.97 27.64 -36.60
CA TYR A 49 7.61 27.60 -37.91
C TYR A 49 8.85 28.52 -37.97
N TRP A 50 8.74 29.77 -37.50
CA TRP A 50 9.84 30.74 -37.47
C TRP A 50 11.03 30.28 -36.60
N LYS A 51 10.76 29.61 -35.47
CA LYS A 51 11.82 28.96 -34.66
C LYS A 51 12.55 27.88 -35.46
N ALA A 52 11.82 27.07 -36.23
CA ALA A 52 12.41 26.00 -37.02
C ALA A 52 13.29 26.55 -38.16
N THR A 53 12.78 27.52 -38.95
CA THR A 53 13.52 28.10 -40.08
C THR A 53 14.75 28.90 -39.66
N ASN A 54 14.78 29.45 -38.45
CA ASN A 54 15.89 30.27 -37.97
C ASN A 54 16.97 29.48 -37.23
N GLN A 55 16.80 28.17 -37.00
CA GLN A 55 17.87 27.32 -36.47
C GLN A 55 18.76 26.85 -37.61
N THR A 56 20.05 27.22 -37.55
CA THR A 56 21.08 26.95 -38.56
C THR A 56 21.23 25.48 -38.97
N ASP A 57 20.80 24.57 -38.11
CA ASP A 57 20.98 23.13 -38.26
C ASP A 57 19.88 22.50 -39.16
N TYR A 58 18.87 23.28 -39.56
CA TYR A 58 17.72 22.82 -40.35
C TYR A 58 17.56 23.67 -41.62
N ASN A 59 18.05 23.15 -42.74
CA ASN A 59 17.79 23.73 -44.05
C ASN A 59 16.33 23.46 -44.48
N ILE A 60 15.39 24.27 -43.96
CA ILE A 60 13.96 24.17 -44.25
C ILE A 60 13.65 25.06 -45.46
N SER A 61 13.47 24.43 -46.62
CA SER A 61 13.09 25.05 -47.88
C SER A 61 11.56 25.04 -48.14
N TYR A 62 10.78 24.69 -47.12
CA TYR A 62 9.34 24.46 -47.19
C TYR A 62 8.55 25.62 -46.60
N GLN A 63 7.52 26.07 -47.32
CA GLN A 63 6.50 26.97 -46.78
C GLN A 63 5.34 26.15 -46.20
N TYR A 64 4.43 26.80 -45.47
CA TYR A 64 3.20 26.17 -44.99
C TYR A 64 1.96 26.96 -45.42
N ASN A 65 0.85 26.23 -45.59
CA ASN A 65 -0.49 26.80 -45.55
C ASN A 65 -1.22 26.21 -44.34
N LEU A 66 -2.17 26.97 -43.78
CA LEU A 66 -2.87 26.62 -42.55
C LEU A 66 -4.35 26.40 -42.83
N ILE A 67 -4.87 25.24 -42.42
CA ILE A 67 -6.27 24.84 -42.54
C ILE A 67 -6.74 24.32 -41.19
N SER A 68 -7.88 24.81 -40.71
CA SER A 68 -8.40 24.49 -39.37
C SER A 68 -9.82 23.92 -39.42
N THR A 69 -10.19 23.19 -38.37
CA THR A 69 -11.56 22.74 -38.15
C THR A 69 -11.86 22.76 -36.65
N THR A 70 -13.03 23.29 -36.29
CA THR A 70 -13.38 23.59 -34.90
C THR A 70 -14.23 22.48 -34.29
N VAL A 71 -13.88 22.03 -33.09
CA VAL A 71 -14.51 20.93 -32.36
C VAL A 71 -14.67 21.33 -30.90
N ASN A 72 -15.91 21.52 -30.45
CA ASN A 72 -16.23 21.90 -29.07
C ASN A 72 -17.00 20.79 -28.31
N VAL A 73 -16.94 19.55 -28.81
CA VAL A 73 -17.64 18.39 -28.25
C VAL A 73 -16.63 17.27 -28.01
N CYS A 74 -16.53 16.81 -26.76
CA CYS A 74 -15.58 15.78 -26.36
C CYS A 74 -16.11 14.37 -26.69
N ASP A 75 -16.12 14.02 -27.97
CA ASP A 75 -16.60 12.73 -28.46
C ASP A 75 -15.75 12.16 -29.62
N ARG A 76 -15.77 10.83 -29.77
CA ARG A 76 -14.97 10.11 -30.77
C ARG A 76 -15.44 10.35 -32.21
N MET A 77 -16.73 10.54 -32.46
CA MET A 77 -17.25 10.77 -33.82
C MET A 77 -16.83 12.15 -34.33
N SER A 78 -16.79 13.17 -33.48
CA SER A 78 -16.35 14.51 -33.86
C SER A 78 -14.84 14.58 -34.10
N GLY A 79 -14.03 13.84 -33.34
CA GLY A 79 -12.59 13.67 -33.61
C GLY A 79 -12.33 12.98 -34.95
N THR A 80 -12.94 11.80 -35.17
CA THR A 80 -12.88 11.10 -36.46
C THR A 80 -13.28 12.01 -37.63
N ARG A 81 -14.42 12.73 -37.51
CA ARG A 81 -14.92 13.62 -38.57
C ARG A 81 -13.96 14.75 -38.87
N ALA A 82 -13.39 15.39 -37.85
CA ALA A 82 -12.43 16.48 -38.00
C ALA A 82 -11.16 16.02 -38.72
N ALA A 83 -10.54 14.93 -38.24
CA ALA A 83 -9.32 14.39 -38.85
C ALA A 83 -9.56 13.89 -40.29
N MET A 84 -10.69 13.21 -40.55
CA MET A 84 -11.06 12.79 -41.91
C MET A 84 -11.34 13.98 -42.84
N HIS A 85 -11.96 15.05 -42.35
CA HIS A 85 -12.20 16.26 -43.15
C HIS A 85 -10.90 16.96 -43.53
N LEU A 86 -9.99 17.15 -42.56
CA LEU A 86 -8.67 17.75 -42.81
C LEU A 86 -7.89 16.96 -43.87
N PHE A 87 -7.83 15.63 -43.75
CA PHE A 87 -7.13 14.80 -44.71
C PHE A 87 -7.84 14.69 -46.08
N LEU A 88 -9.09 14.22 -46.11
CA LEU A 88 -9.78 13.86 -47.36
C LEU A 88 -10.32 15.05 -48.13
N ASN A 89 -10.77 16.11 -47.44
CA ASN A 89 -11.42 17.26 -48.08
C ASN A 89 -10.46 18.46 -48.24
N GLN A 90 -9.49 18.60 -47.34
CA GLN A 90 -8.56 19.74 -47.32
C GLN A 90 -7.11 19.35 -47.64
N SER A 91 -6.81 18.07 -47.84
CA SER A 91 -5.46 17.55 -48.19
C SER A 91 -4.37 17.90 -47.16
N ALA A 92 -4.68 17.84 -45.87
CA ALA A 92 -3.69 18.03 -44.80
C ALA A 92 -2.57 17.00 -44.85
N ASP A 93 -1.32 17.46 -44.82
CA ASP A 93 -0.10 16.63 -44.80
C ASP A 93 0.32 16.26 -43.36
N VAL A 94 -0.10 17.05 -42.38
CA VAL A 94 0.10 16.85 -40.94
C VAL A 94 -1.16 17.27 -40.20
N ILE A 95 -1.51 16.57 -39.12
CA ILE A 95 -2.60 16.97 -38.22
C ILE A 95 -2.01 17.36 -36.86
N ILE A 96 -2.44 18.49 -36.30
CA ILE A 96 -2.01 18.97 -34.99
C ILE A 96 -3.24 19.36 -34.16
N GLY A 97 -3.25 19.00 -32.88
CA GLY A 97 -4.29 19.35 -31.92
C GLY A 97 -5.44 18.34 -31.78
N SER A 98 -6.32 18.68 -30.85
CA SER A 98 -7.49 17.93 -30.40
C SER A 98 -8.20 18.78 -29.36
N PHE A 99 -9.53 18.68 -29.21
CA PHE A 99 -10.23 19.35 -28.11
C PHE A 99 -10.16 18.57 -26.78
N CYS A 100 -10.20 17.24 -26.82
CA CYS A 100 -9.98 16.39 -25.65
C CYS A 100 -9.44 14.98 -26.01
N SER A 101 -9.13 14.18 -24.98
CA SER A 101 -8.81 12.74 -25.05
C SER A 101 -9.66 11.95 -26.05
N ALA A 102 -10.99 12.04 -25.95
CA ALA A 102 -11.89 11.27 -26.81
C ALA A 102 -11.79 11.67 -28.30
N ASN A 103 -11.57 12.95 -28.59
CA ASN A 103 -11.28 13.38 -29.97
C ASN A 103 -9.88 12.89 -30.39
N CYS A 104 -8.86 13.08 -29.56
CA CYS A 104 -7.48 12.69 -29.85
C CYS A 104 -7.35 11.20 -30.22
N VAL A 105 -7.89 10.30 -29.41
CA VAL A 105 -7.83 8.84 -29.65
C VAL A 105 -8.39 8.47 -31.01
N SER A 106 -9.48 9.11 -31.44
CA SER A 106 -10.12 8.85 -32.73
C SER A 106 -9.43 9.55 -33.90
N SER A 107 -8.84 10.73 -33.69
CA SER A 107 -7.97 11.41 -34.65
C SER A 107 -6.66 10.64 -34.89
N ALA A 108 -6.08 10.04 -33.84
CA ALA A 108 -4.91 9.18 -33.94
C ALA A 108 -5.20 7.92 -34.78
N GLN A 109 -6.33 7.24 -34.55
CA GLN A 109 -6.75 6.10 -35.38
C GLN A 109 -6.90 6.45 -36.87
N VAL A 110 -7.39 7.66 -37.17
CA VAL A 110 -7.44 8.20 -38.54
C VAL A 110 -6.04 8.44 -39.10
N ALA A 111 -5.16 9.09 -38.34
CA ALA A 111 -3.80 9.39 -38.78
C ALA A 111 -2.97 8.13 -39.02
N ASP A 112 -3.08 7.13 -38.14
CA ASP A 112 -2.37 5.85 -38.23
C ASP A 112 -2.77 5.02 -39.45
N TYR A 113 -4.04 5.06 -39.84
CA TYR A 113 -4.55 4.35 -41.01
C TYR A 113 -3.97 4.92 -42.32
N TRP A 114 -3.78 6.25 -42.39
CA TRP A 114 -3.23 6.94 -43.56
C TRP A 114 -1.73 7.27 -43.48
N ASP A 115 -1.03 6.84 -42.43
CA ASP A 115 0.38 7.16 -42.13
C ASP A 115 0.67 8.69 -42.11
N LEU A 116 -0.24 9.47 -41.51
CA LEU A 116 -0.10 10.91 -41.32
C LEU A 116 0.58 11.22 -39.99
N PRO A 117 1.56 12.15 -39.92
CA PRO A 117 2.08 12.64 -38.66
C PRO A 117 0.97 13.32 -37.84
N TYR A 118 0.80 12.92 -36.58
CA TYR A 118 -0.20 13.48 -35.68
C TYR A 118 0.39 14.00 -34.38
N PHE A 119 0.33 15.31 -34.16
CA PHE A 119 0.84 15.97 -32.96
C PHE A 119 -0.32 16.34 -32.03
N ALA A 120 -0.55 15.51 -31.00
CA ALA A 120 -1.67 15.67 -30.09
C ALA A 120 -1.36 16.62 -28.92
N LEU A 121 -2.33 17.49 -28.59
CA LEU A 121 -2.19 18.54 -27.56
C LEU A 121 -3.03 18.24 -26.32
N ASP A 122 -4.36 18.36 -26.38
CA ASP A 122 -5.27 18.02 -25.27
C ASP A 122 -5.52 16.50 -25.14
N CYS A 123 -4.44 15.72 -25.00
CA CYS A 123 -4.50 14.27 -25.10
C CYS A 123 -3.80 13.55 -23.94
N ILE A 124 -4.60 13.10 -22.97
CA ILE A 124 -4.14 12.42 -21.75
C ILE A 124 -4.60 10.97 -21.62
N ASP A 125 -5.30 10.43 -22.61
CA ASP A 125 -5.74 9.04 -22.61
C ASP A 125 -4.52 8.09 -22.61
N PRO A 126 -4.42 7.16 -21.62
CA PRO A 126 -3.32 6.20 -21.57
C PRO A 126 -3.31 5.20 -22.74
N ALA A 127 -4.36 5.14 -23.57
CA ALA A 127 -4.33 4.37 -24.80
C ALA A 127 -3.18 4.77 -25.74
N LEU A 128 -2.84 6.08 -25.80
CA LEU A 128 -1.72 6.57 -26.62
C LEU A 128 -0.34 6.27 -26.02
N ASP A 129 -0.25 5.73 -24.79
CA ASP A 129 1.01 5.22 -24.26
C ASP A 129 1.51 3.98 -25.05
N ASN A 130 0.65 3.36 -25.86
CA ASN A 130 1.02 2.23 -26.71
C ASN A 130 1.45 2.69 -28.11
N SER A 131 2.72 3.08 -28.24
CA SER A 131 3.36 3.49 -29.49
C SER A 131 3.57 2.38 -30.54
N THR A 132 3.09 1.17 -30.27
CA THR A 132 2.99 0.06 -31.24
C THR A 132 1.62 -0.05 -31.89
N LEU A 133 0.57 0.48 -31.23
CA LEU A 133 -0.77 0.63 -31.79
C LEU A 133 -0.93 2.00 -32.44
N TYR A 134 -0.44 3.05 -31.78
CA TYR A 134 -0.43 4.42 -32.28
C TYR A 134 0.94 4.74 -32.87
N SER A 135 1.12 4.37 -34.13
CA SER A 135 2.38 4.37 -34.88
C SER A 135 2.74 5.72 -35.54
N SER A 136 1.84 6.70 -35.51
CA SER A 136 2.08 8.06 -36.03
C SER A 136 1.79 9.21 -35.06
N ALA A 137 1.29 8.91 -33.87
CA ALA A 137 0.94 9.90 -32.85
C ALA A 137 2.17 10.33 -32.01
N ILE A 138 2.26 11.62 -31.70
CA ILE A 138 3.35 12.26 -30.95
C ILE A 138 2.72 13.22 -29.92
N ARG A 139 3.11 13.15 -28.65
CA ARG A 139 2.53 13.96 -27.55
C ARG A 139 3.58 14.84 -26.88
N LEU A 140 3.61 16.13 -27.22
CA LEU A 140 4.52 17.08 -26.55
C LEU A 140 4.04 17.52 -25.16
N ILE A 141 2.78 17.24 -24.80
CA ILE A 141 2.26 17.46 -23.44
C ILE A 141 2.65 16.33 -22.45
N GLY A 142 3.17 15.21 -22.96
CA GLY A 142 3.62 14.06 -22.18
C GLY A 142 2.53 13.09 -21.71
N SER A 143 2.94 11.91 -21.25
CA SER A 143 2.06 10.87 -20.69
C SER A 143 1.86 11.03 -19.18
N LEU A 144 0.63 10.80 -18.69
CA LEU A 144 0.32 10.84 -17.25
C LEU A 144 1.06 9.76 -16.42
N ASN A 145 1.68 8.75 -17.05
CA ASN A 145 2.62 7.83 -16.37
C ASN A 145 3.84 8.55 -15.75
N ALA A 146 4.15 9.75 -16.23
CA ALA A 146 5.16 10.62 -15.66
C ALA A 146 4.76 11.12 -14.25
N TYR A 147 3.49 11.48 -14.01
CA TYR A 147 3.02 11.89 -12.67
C TYR A 147 3.23 10.77 -11.65
N GLY A 148 2.89 9.53 -12.01
CA GLY A 148 3.12 8.37 -11.15
C GLY A 148 4.60 8.14 -10.82
N SER A 149 5.49 8.36 -11.81
CA SER A 149 6.93 8.17 -11.65
C SER A 149 7.59 9.31 -10.86
N ALA A 150 7.17 10.55 -11.05
CA ALA A 150 7.63 11.71 -10.29
C ALA A 150 7.17 11.67 -8.83
N LEU A 151 5.91 11.28 -8.56
CA LEU A 151 5.42 11.07 -7.21
C LEU A 151 6.14 9.92 -6.50
N LEU A 152 6.48 8.83 -7.20
CA LEU A 152 7.29 7.76 -6.59
C LEU A 152 8.68 8.28 -6.18
N ALA A 153 9.32 9.10 -7.02
CA ALA A 153 10.60 9.72 -6.69
C ALA A 153 10.50 10.67 -5.47
N PHE A 154 9.41 11.45 -5.35
CA PHE A 154 9.14 12.30 -4.18
C PHE A 154 8.87 11.48 -2.91
N PHE A 155 8.13 10.37 -3.01
CA PHE A 155 7.92 9.44 -1.90
C PHE A 155 9.24 8.83 -1.41
N MET A 156 10.07 8.34 -2.33
CA MET A 156 11.37 7.74 -1.99
C MET A 156 12.31 8.74 -1.31
N ARG A 157 12.36 9.99 -1.79
CA ARG A 157 13.10 11.09 -1.13
C ARG A 157 12.67 11.28 0.33
N ASN A 158 11.37 11.27 0.58
CA ASN A 158 10.80 11.53 1.90
C ASN A 158 10.70 10.24 2.76
N ASN A 159 11.27 9.12 2.29
CA ASN A 159 11.21 7.78 2.89
C ASN A 159 9.80 7.17 3.05
N TRP A 160 8.80 7.72 2.35
CA TRP A 160 7.40 7.32 2.47
C TRP A 160 7.11 5.98 1.79
N LYS A 161 6.38 5.11 2.49
CA LYS A 161 6.08 3.71 2.09
C LYS A 161 4.58 3.40 2.07
N SER A 162 3.72 4.35 2.41
CA SER A 162 2.27 4.20 2.47
C SER A 162 1.52 5.53 2.29
N CYS A 163 0.27 5.46 1.82
CA CYS A 163 -0.61 6.62 1.68
C CYS A 163 -2.09 6.24 1.58
N ALA A 164 -2.97 7.24 1.73
CA ALA A 164 -4.30 7.23 1.12
C ALA A 164 -4.26 7.94 -0.25
N ILE A 165 -5.11 7.51 -1.17
CA ILE A 165 -5.43 8.23 -2.40
C ILE A 165 -6.91 8.57 -2.41
N VAL A 166 -7.24 9.80 -2.76
CA VAL A 166 -8.58 10.27 -3.09
C VAL A 166 -8.55 10.79 -4.53
N LYS A 167 -9.49 10.36 -5.36
CA LYS A 167 -9.69 10.90 -6.71
C LYS A 167 -11.14 11.31 -6.93
N GLU A 168 -11.31 12.35 -7.72
CA GLU A 168 -12.59 12.68 -8.34
C GLU A 168 -13.06 11.54 -9.28
N VAL A 169 -14.36 11.29 -9.34
CA VAL A 169 -15.00 10.44 -10.36
C VAL A 169 -15.31 11.25 -11.63
N GLU A 170 -15.68 10.56 -12.71
CA GLU A 170 -16.22 11.16 -13.96
C GLU A 170 -15.29 12.15 -14.71
N THR A 171 -14.07 12.41 -14.22
CA THR A 171 -13.06 13.26 -14.88
C THR A 171 -11.82 12.47 -15.30
N ASP A 172 -11.51 12.51 -16.60
CA ASP A 172 -10.36 11.84 -17.23
C ASP A 172 -9.04 12.09 -16.50
N PHE A 173 -8.71 13.35 -16.19
CA PHE A 173 -7.41 13.70 -15.58
C PHE A 173 -7.17 12.99 -14.25
N CYS A 174 -8.12 13.09 -13.31
CA CYS A 174 -7.94 12.46 -12.00
C CYS A 174 -8.07 10.94 -12.06
N GLN A 175 -8.92 10.40 -12.94
CA GLN A 175 -9.02 8.97 -13.21
C GLN A 175 -7.69 8.42 -13.75
N TYR A 176 -7.11 9.01 -14.80
CA TYR A 176 -5.90 8.52 -15.44
C TYR A 176 -4.65 8.76 -14.56
N ALA A 177 -4.47 9.96 -14.00
CA ALA A 177 -3.29 10.28 -13.19
C ALA A 177 -3.21 9.41 -11.91
N MET A 178 -4.33 9.19 -11.21
CA MET A 178 -4.33 8.36 -10.00
C MET A 178 -4.28 6.86 -10.30
N ASN A 179 -4.76 6.39 -11.46
CA ASN A 179 -4.52 5.02 -11.90
C ASN A 179 -3.06 4.79 -12.33
N ALA A 180 -2.44 5.74 -13.03
CA ALA A 180 -1.02 5.70 -13.38
C ALA A 180 -0.14 5.67 -12.12
N LEU A 181 -0.45 6.51 -11.13
CA LEU A 181 0.16 6.48 -9.79
C LEU A 181 -0.02 5.10 -9.12
N ARG A 182 -1.26 4.60 -9.06
CA ARG A 182 -1.59 3.29 -8.46
C ARG A 182 -0.83 2.14 -9.11
N ASN A 183 -0.56 2.22 -10.42
CA ASN A 183 0.23 1.24 -11.15
C ASN A 183 1.72 1.36 -10.82
N LYS A 184 2.27 2.58 -10.77
CA LYS A 184 3.69 2.82 -10.47
C LYS A 184 4.06 2.52 -9.01
N PHE A 185 3.11 2.64 -8.07
CA PHE A 185 3.31 2.37 -6.64
C PHE A 185 3.34 0.86 -6.29
N ARG A 186 2.91 -0.04 -7.19
CA ARG A 186 2.81 -1.48 -6.93
C ARG A 186 4.17 -2.06 -6.50
N GLY A 187 4.21 -2.63 -5.29
CA GLY A 187 5.41 -3.23 -4.71
C GLY A 187 6.39 -2.25 -4.05
N SER A 188 6.16 -0.94 -4.15
CA SER A 188 7.02 0.10 -3.56
C SER A 188 6.33 0.94 -2.49
N VAL A 189 5.03 1.22 -2.63
CA VAL A 189 4.23 2.03 -1.70
C VAL A 189 2.89 1.34 -1.44
N LYS A 190 2.56 1.11 -0.17
CA LYS A 190 1.27 0.57 0.27
C LYS A 190 0.19 1.65 0.21
N ILE A 191 -0.61 1.62 -0.84
CA ILE A 191 -1.87 2.38 -0.89
C ILE A 191 -2.83 1.69 0.09
N SER A 192 -3.01 2.29 1.27
CA SER A 192 -3.89 1.75 2.33
C SER A 192 -5.37 1.98 2.00
N GLU A 193 -5.68 3.10 1.34
CA GLU A 193 -7.01 3.47 0.89
C GLU A 193 -6.96 4.05 -0.53
N PHE A 194 -7.94 3.73 -1.36
CA PHE A 194 -8.12 4.29 -2.70
C PHE A 194 -9.59 4.68 -2.87
N LEU A 195 -9.88 5.93 -2.54
CA LEU A 195 -11.22 6.46 -2.36
C LEU A 195 -11.65 7.34 -3.54
N GLU A 196 -12.96 7.41 -3.74
CA GLU A 196 -13.59 8.12 -4.84
C GLU A 196 -14.53 9.20 -4.26
N ILE A 197 -14.63 10.35 -4.95
CA ILE A 197 -15.51 11.46 -4.55
C ILE A 197 -16.10 12.17 -5.78
N THR A 198 -17.31 12.70 -5.63
CA THR A 198 -18.04 13.46 -6.66
C THR A 198 -17.48 14.88 -6.82
N ASN A 199 -17.65 15.53 -7.99
CA ASN A 199 -17.12 16.87 -8.27
C ASN A 199 -17.60 17.93 -7.25
N VAL A 200 -18.88 17.83 -6.86
CA VAL A 200 -19.54 18.70 -5.89
C VAL A 200 -20.11 17.81 -4.77
N PRO A 201 -19.27 17.35 -3.82
CA PRO A 201 -19.67 16.37 -2.84
C PRO A 201 -20.49 17.01 -1.72
N THR A 202 -21.47 16.25 -1.25
CA THR A 202 -22.28 16.63 -0.09
C THR A 202 -21.44 16.73 1.18
N ASP A 203 -22.01 17.39 2.17
CA ASP A 203 -21.31 17.67 3.41
C ASP A 203 -20.90 16.40 4.18
N ASP A 204 -21.71 15.35 4.04
CA ASP A 204 -21.51 14.03 4.64
C ASP A 204 -20.64 13.07 3.80
N GLU A 205 -20.59 13.20 2.48
CA GLU A 205 -19.58 12.50 1.65
C GLU A 205 -18.16 12.87 2.12
N VAL A 206 -17.89 14.17 2.34
CA VAL A 206 -16.56 14.61 2.81
C VAL A 206 -16.28 14.12 4.24
N LYS A 207 -17.28 14.11 5.14
CA LYS A 207 -17.12 13.53 6.50
C LYS A 207 -16.82 12.03 6.44
N ASN A 208 -17.53 11.29 5.60
CA ASN A 208 -17.33 9.85 5.41
C ASN A 208 -15.99 9.52 4.75
N LEU A 209 -15.53 10.35 3.81
CA LEU A 209 -14.18 10.28 3.23
C LEU A 209 -13.10 10.40 4.31
N LEU A 210 -13.13 11.50 5.08
CA LEU A 210 -12.13 11.76 6.12
C LEU A 210 -12.16 10.70 7.21
N LYS A 211 -13.36 10.25 7.62
CA LYS A 211 -13.53 9.14 8.57
C LYS A 211 -13.00 7.80 8.05
N LYS A 212 -13.08 7.50 6.75
CA LYS A 212 -12.45 6.30 6.16
C LYS A 212 -10.92 6.39 6.25
N ILE A 213 -10.35 7.53 5.89
CA ILE A 213 -8.90 7.78 6.00
C ILE A 213 -8.45 7.61 7.47
N GLU A 214 -9.15 8.24 8.42
CA GLU A 214 -8.89 8.14 9.86
C GLU A 214 -9.01 6.70 10.40
N LEU A 215 -10.01 5.92 9.96
CA LEU A 215 -10.20 4.54 10.40
C LEU A 215 -9.24 3.55 9.73
N SER A 216 -8.80 3.80 8.49
CA SER A 216 -7.71 3.03 7.86
C SER A 216 -6.38 3.19 8.61
N ALA A 217 -6.28 4.25 9.40
CA ALA A 217 -5.22 4.52 10.38
C ALA A 217 -5.55 3.98 11.79
N ARG A 218 -6.34 2.92 11.96
CA ARG A 218 -6.51 2.26 13.28
C ARG A 218 -6.41 0.74 13.17
N ASN A 219 -5.45 0.17 13.90
CA ASN A 219 -5.37 -1.28 14.15
C ASN A 219 -5.54 -1.53 15.66
N TYR A 220 -6.06 -2.70 16.03
CA TYR A 220 -6.95 -2.91 17.19
C TYR A 220 -6.42 -2.56 18.61
N ASN A 221 -5.17 -2.15 18.79
CA ASN A 221 -4.62 -1.70 20.08
C ASN A 221 -3.83 -0.37 20.01
N TYR A 222 -3.63 0.23 18.84
CA TYR A 222 -2.80 1.43 18.68
C TYR A 222 -3.40 2.39 17.66
N THR A 223 -3.40 3.68 17.98
CA THR A 223 -3.61 4.74 16.99
C THR A 223 -2.46 4.67 16.00
N LEU A 224 -2.78 4.22 14.80
CA LEU A 224 -1.92 4.44 13.65
C LEU A 224 -2.23 5.85 13.12
N ILE A 225 -1.37 6.44 12.29
CA ILE A 225 -1.68 7.67 11.56
C ILE A 225 -1.32 7.39 10.11
N LEU A 226 -2.24 7.69 9.18
CA LEU A 226 -2.00 7.60 7.75
C LEU A 226 -1.67 9.00 7.25
N SER A 227 -0.43 9.41 7.54
CA SER A 227 0.03 10.79 7.48
C SER A 227 0.05 11.38 6.06
N VAL A 228 0.14 10.54 5.03
CA VAL A 228 0.26 11.01 3.64
C VAL A 228 -1.02 10.71 2.87
N ILE A 229 -1.69 11.78 2.41
CA ILE A 229 -2.93 11.70 1.64
C ILE A 229 -2.71 12.40 0.29
N LEU A 230 -2.90 11.68 -0.80
CA LEU A 230 -2.98 12.27 -2.13
C LEU A 230 -4.44 12.58 -2.48
N VAL A 231 -4.70 13.75 -3.06
CA VAL A 231 -6.02 14.16 -3.56
C VAL A 231 -5.86 14.66 -5.00
N CYS A 232 -6.58 14.06 -5.95
CA CYS A 232 -6.82 14.71 -7.24
C CYS A 232 -8.27 15.14 -7.32
N HIS A 233 -8.47 16.43 -7.54
CA HIS A 233 -9.78 17.02 -7.73
C HIS A 233 -9.66 18.27 -8.62
N THR A 234 -10.49 18.36 -9.65
CA THR A 234 -10.51 19.45 -10.64
C THR A 234 -11.14 20.71 -10.04
N ASN A 235 -12.28 20.59 -9.36
CA ASN A 235 -12.95 21.72 -8.72
C ASN A 235 -12.15 22.22 -7.48
N PRO A 236 -11.57 23.43 -7.48
CA PRO A 236 -10.73 23.91 -6.38
C PRO A 236 -11.55 24.22 -5.11
N ARG A 237 -12.85 24.52 -5.23
CA ARG A 237 -13.73 24.72 -4.07
C ARG A 237 -13.90 23.42 -3.29
N THR A 238 -13.96 22.28 -3.98
CA THR A 238 -14.05 20.95 -3.37
C THR A 238 -12.75 20.57 -2.67
N THR A 239 -11.59 20.78 -3.31
CA THR A 239 -10.27 20.61 -2.68
C THR A 239 -10.16 21.43 -1.39
N MET A 240 -10.58 22.70 -1.42
CA MET A 240 -10.62 23.58 -0.25
C MET A 240 -11.60 23.10 0.83
N ASN A 241 -12.77 22.55 0.48
CA ASN A 241 -13.73 21.98 1.42
C ASN A 241 -13.16 20.73 2.15
N ILE A 242 -12.51 19.83 1.40
CA ILE A 242 -11.86 18.63 1.96
C ILE A 242 -10.76 19.02 2.96
N ILE A 243 -9.82 19.86 2.55
CA ILE A 243 -8.68 20.29 3.38
C ILE A 243 -9.16 21.13 4.58
N GLY A 244 -10.13 22.03 4.38
CA GLY A 244 -10.72 22.81 5.47
C GLY A 244 -11.50 21.99 6.48
N LYS A 245 -12.08 20.84 6.09
CA LYS A 245 -12.70 19.89 7.03
C LYS A 245 -11.65 19.00 7.70
N ALA A 246 -10.62 18.57 6.99
CA ALA A 246 -9.47 17.86 7.57
C ALA A 246 -8.83 18.70 8.71
N TYR A 247 -8.60 19.99 8.48
CA TYR A 247 -8.09 20.92 9.49
C TYR A 247 -8.98 21.03 10.74
N ARG A 248 -10.31 21.11 10.56
CA ARG A 248 -11.26 21.12 11.71
C ARG A 248 -11.31 19.78 12.46
N LEU A 249 -10.77 18.70 11.90
CA LEU A 249 -10.58 17.40 12.56
C LEU A 249 -9.13 17.16 13.03
N GLY A 250 -8.24 18.16 12.95
CA GLY A 250 -6.81 18.03 13.28
C GLY A 250 -5.97 17.33 12.21
N MET A 251 -6.58 16.77 11.17
CA MET A 251 -5.94 16.01 10.08
C MET A 251 -5.12 16.88 9.10
N ALA A 252 -4.63 18.04 9.53
CA ALA A 252 -3.85 18.98 8.70
C ALA A 252 -2.81 19.77 9.51
N ASP A 253 -2.35 19.26 10.66
CA ASP A 253 -1.09 19.74 11.26
C ASP A 253 0.08 19.27 10.36
N PRO A 254 0.95 20.17 9.85
CA PRO A 254 2.05 19.80 8.96
C PRO A 254 3.14 18.91 9.61
N LYS A 255 3.12 18.72 10.93
CA LYS A 255 3.98 17.75 11.64
C LYS A 255 3.47 16.31 11.55
N GLU A 256 2.15 16.13 11.40
CA GLU A 256 1.49 14.83 11.38
C GLU A 256 0.90 14.47 10.02
N TYR A 257 0.65 15.45 9.13
CA TYR A 257 -0.03 15.24 7.85
C TYR A 257 0.65 15.96 6.69
N ALA A 258 0.73 15.26 5.55
CA ALA A 258 1.15 15.77 4.26
C ALA A 258 0.05 15.51 3.22
N TRP A 259 -0.62 16.57 2.79
CA TRP A 259 -1.63 16.54 1.74
C TRP A 259 -0.99 16.85 0.40
N ILE A 260 -1.08 15.95 -0.57
CA ILE A 260 -0.45 16.10 -1.89
C ILE A 260 -1.55 16.25 -2.93
N THR A 261 -1.58 17.37 -3.65
CA THR A 261 -2.59 17.62 -4.69
C THR A 261 -1.97 17.83 -6.07
N LEU A 262 -2.68 17.40 -7.12
CA LEU A 262 -2.27 17.57 -8.51
C LEU A 262 -2.93 18.81 -9.10
N TYR A 263 -2.13 19.76 -9.59
CA TYR A 263 -2.66 20.85 -10.40
C TYR A 263 -2.99 20.33 -11.80
N ASN A 264 -4.25 20.47 -12.19
CA ASN A 264 -4.73 20.02 -13.49
C ASN A 264 -4.43 21.08 -14.58
N ILE A 265 -3.30 20.92 -15.24
CA ILE A 265 -2.89 21.77 -16.37
C ILE A 265 -3.73 21.58 -17.65
N TYR A 266 -4.59 20.56 -17.70
CA TYR A 266 -5.37 20.22 -18.89
C TYR A 266 -6.72 20.97 -18.94
N SER A 267 -7.05 21.72 -17.89
CA SER A 267 -8.24 22.58 -17.83
C SER A 267 -7.87 24.07 -17.82
N ASN A 268 -8.86 24.95 -18.00
CA ASN A 268 -8.67 26.41 -18.08
C ASN A 268 -8.62 27.09 -16.69
N PHE A 269 -7.74 26.62 -15.78
CA PHE A 269 -7.59 27.17 -14.43
C PHE A 269 -6.60 28.35 -14.39
N SER A 270 -6.94 29.41 -13.63
CA SER A 270 -5.97 30.44 -13.25
C SER A 270 -4.98 29.91 -12.23
N PHE A 271 -3.70 30.25 -12.40
CA PHE A 271 -2.64 29.92 -11.45
C PHE A 271 -2.85 30.53 -10.05
N ASP A 272 -3.73 31.53 -9.89
CA ASP A 272 -4.17 32.02 -8.57
C ASP A 272 -4.72 30.88 -7.68
N THR A 273 -5.37 29.88 -8.30
CA THR A 273 -5.90 28.70 -7.60
C THR A 273 -4.82 27.74 -7.10
N LEU A 274 -3.59 27.85 -7.63
CA LEU A 274 -2.40 27.19 -7.10
C LEU A 274 -1.70 28.08 -6.06
N PHE A 275 -1.49 29.36 -6.37
CA PHE A 275 -0.70 30.27 -5.54
C PHE A 275 -1.37 30.62 -4.22
N VAL A 276 -2.68 30.91 -4.25
CA VAL A 276 -3.43 31.46 -3.11
C VAL A 276 -4.84 30.84 -2.99
N PRO A 277 -4.97 29.49 -2.92
CA PRO A 277 -6.25 28.77 -3.02
C PRO A 277 -7.32 29.22 -2.01
N TRP A 278 -6.94 29.70 -0.82
CA TRP A 278 -7.85 30.22 0.19
C TRP A 278 -8.57 31.53 -0.21
N GLN A 279 -8.11 32.26 -1.23
CA GLN A 279 -8.76 33.51 -1.68
C GLN A 279 -10.18 33.31 -2.22
N ILE A 280 -10.56 32.05 -2.49
CA ILE A 280 -11.90 31.62 -2.92
C ILE A 280 -12.94 31.70 -1.76
N ALA A 281 -12.48 31.77 -0.50
CA ALA A 281 -13.33 32.11 0.64
C ALA A 281 -13.64 33.62 0.67
N ASN A 282 -14.80 34.02 1.16
CA ASN A 282 -15.17 35.45 1.24
C ASN A 282 -14.68 36.11 2.54
N ASP A 283 -14.72 35.36 3.66
CA ASP A 283 -14.45 35.86 5.01
C ASP A 283 -12.95 35.86 5.36
N PRO A 284 -12.38 36.95 5.93
CA PRO A 284 -10.98 37.01 6.33
C PRO A 284 -10.54 35.94 7.35
N ASP A 285 -11.37 35.58 8.31
CA ASP A 285 -10.99 34.58 9.33
C ASP A 285 -10.95 33.17 8.74
N GLU A 286 -11.92 32.80 7.89
CA GLU A 286 -11.87 31.57 7.10
C GLU A 286 -10.70 31.57 6.10
N LYS A 287 -10.29 32.73 5.55
CA LYS A 287 -9.06 32.82 4.72
C LYS A 287 -7.81 32.42 5.49
N ASP A 288 -7.58 32.96 6.70
CA ASP A 288 -6.37 32.60 7.47
C ASP A 288 -6.44 31.18 8.06
N LYS A 289 -7.61 30.72 8.53
CA LYS A 289 -7.82 29.30 8.91
C LYS A 289 -7.46 28.37 7.75
N MET A 290 -7.90 28.69 6.53
CA MET A 290 -7.62 27.90 5.34
C MET A 290 -6.14 27.99 4.94
N ARG A 291 -5.53 29.17 4.97
CA ARG A 291 -4.07 29.34 4.76
C ARG A 291 -3.26 28.47 5.73
N LYS A 292 -3.64 28.44 7.00
CA LYS A 292 -3.03 27.57 8.03
C LYS A 292 -3.19 26.08 7.70
N ALA A 293 -4.37 25.64 7.27
CA ALA A 293 -4.58 24.26 6.80
C ALA A 293 -3.66 23.89 5.63
N PHE A 294 -3.47 24.81 4.68
CA PHE A 294 -2.63 24.62 3.50
C PHE A 294 -1.11 24.58 3.79
N LEU A 295 -0.65 24.81 5.02
CA LEU A 295 0.76 24.55 5.40
C LEU A 295 1.13 23.06 5.32
N SER A 296 0.16 22.17 5.56
CA SER A 296 0.29 20.71 5.38
C SER A 296 0.25 20.28 3.91
N VAL A 297 -0.09 21.19 2.99
CA VAL A 297 -0.32 20.88 1.57
C VAL A 297 0.96 21.03 0.76
N LYS A 298 1.10 20.20 -0.27
CA LYS A 298 2.12 20.26 -1.32
C LYS A 298 1.40 20.10 -2.66
N VAL A 299 1.63 21.01 -3.60
CA VAL A 299 1.01 20.94 -4.94
C VAL A 299 2.04 20.41 -5.94
N LEU A 300 1.69 19.43 -6.76
CA LEU A 300 2.50 18.98 -7.89
C LEU A 300 1.90 19.53 -9.20
N THR A 301 2.71 20.18 -10.03
CA THR A 301 2.31 20.63 -11.38
C THR A 301 3.35 20.27 -12.43
N TYR A 302 2.95 20.26 -13.70
CA TYR A 302 3.87 20.18 -14.83
C TYR A 302 4.74 21.45 -14.87
N LYS A 303 6.06 21.28 -14.94
CA LYS A 303 7.04 22.37 -14.86
C LYS A 303 7.28 23.09 -16.17
N ASN A 304 6.89 22.49 -17.31
CA ASN A 304 7.35 22.88 -18.65
C ASN A 304 6.72 24.18 -19.19
N TYR A 305 6.78 25.22 -18.38
CA TYR A 305 6.46 26.58 -18.70
C TYR A 305 7.67 27.39 -18.26
N THR A 306 8.46 27.84 -19.24
CA THR A 306 9.58 28.80 -19.06
C THR A 306 9.14 30.10 -18.39
N ARG A 307 7.82 30.32 -18.36
CA ARG A 307 7.10 31.41 -17.73
C ARG A 307 6.02 30.87 -16.78
N LEU A 308 6.34 29.87 -15.94
CA LEU A 308 5.55 29.62 -14.72
C LEU A 308 5.38 30.98 -14.02
N PRO A 309 4.15 31.51 -13.89
CA PRO A 309 3.98 32.91 -13.52
C PRO A 309 4.61 33.17 -12.14
N ASP A 310 5.49 34.16 -12.04
CA ASP A 310 6.02 34.58 -10.74
C ASP A 310 4.83 35.08 -9.90
N PRO A 311 4.55 34.46 -8.73
CA PRO A 311 3.42 34.86 -7.89
C PRO A 311 3.49 36.32 -7.42
N GLY A 312 4.68 36.96 -7.46
CA GLY A 312 4.89 38.37 -7.13
C GLY A 312 4.84 39.34 -8.32
N ALA A 313 4.68 38.87 -9.56
CA ALA A 313 4.72 39.73 -10.74
C ALA A 313 3.34 40.33 -11.11
N ASN A 314 3.34 41.60 -11.55
CA ASN A 314 2.16 42.22 -12.17
C ASN A 314 1.93 41.65 -13.58
N LEU A 315 1.24 40.51 -13.65
CA LEU A 315 0.89 39.85 -14.91
C LEU A 315 -0.17 40.68 -15.68
N PRO A 316 0.04 41.04 -16.96
CA PRO A 316 -0.88 41.90 -17.72
C PRO A 316 -2.21 41.23 -18.11
N ARG A 317 -2.33 39.90 -17.91
CA ARG A 317 -3.57 39.11 -17.94
C ARG A 317 -3.44 37.99 -16.91
N ALA A 318 -4.57 37.46 -16.43
CA ALA A 318 -4.59 36.21 -15.69
C ALA A 318 -4.07 35.07 -16.61
N VAL A 319 -2.91 34.51 -16.28
CA VAL A 319 -2.35 33.37 -17.00
C VAL A 319 -3.11 32.13 -16.57
N THR A 320 -3.67 31.40 -17.54
CA THR A 320 -4.34 30.11 -17.29
C THR A 320 -3.49 28.95 -17.79
N SER A 321 -3.69 27.76 -17.25
CA SER A 321 -3.04 26.55 -17.76
C SER A 321 -3.32 26.29 -19.24
N LYS A 322 -4.53 26.58 -19.74
CA LYS A 322 -4.86 26.50 -21.17
C LYS A 322 -3.99 27.45 -22.01
N SER A 323 -3.84 28.70 -21.56
CA SER A 323 -3.01 29.70 -22.27
C SER A 323 -1.53 29.28 -22.44
N LEU A 324 -1.01 28.42 -21.56
CA LEU A 324 0.33 27.87 -21.62
C LEU A 324 0.45 26.57 -22.43
N GLN A 325 -0.65 25.82 -22.64
CA GLN A 325 -0.67 24.72 -23.61
C GLN A 325 -0.42 25.21 -25.04
N MET A 326 -0.75 26.47 -25.34
CA MET A 326 -0.49 27.08 -26.64
C MET A 326 1.02 27.27 -26.91
N ASP A 327 1.88 27.26 -25.89
CA ASP A 327 3.34 27.16 -26.07
C ASP A 327 3.74 25.74 -26.51
N ILE A 328 2.96 24.71 -26.16
CA ILE A 328 3.14 23.32 -26.63
C ILE A 328 2.69 23.18 -28.10
N LEU A 329 1.70 23.93 -28.58
CA LEU A 329 1.43 24.05 -30.03
C LEU A 329 2.64 24.64 -30.77
N THR A 330 3.25 25.68 -30.21
CA THR A 330 4.45 26.32 -30.77
C THR A 330 5.59 25.30 -30.89
N ASP A 331 5.85 24.56 -29.82
CA ASP A 331 6.85 23.47 -29.80
C ASP A 331 6.52 22.33 -30.77
N SER A 332 5.23 22.00 -30.94
CA SER A 332 4.79 20.90 -31.82
C SER A 332 5.04 21.23 -33.29
N VAL A 333 4.77 22.48 -33.70
CA VAL A 333 5.08 22.95 -35.07
C VAL A 333 6.59 23.07 -35.28
N PHE A 334 7.32 23.61 -34.30
CA PHE A 334 8.79 23.65 -34.34
C PHE A 334 9.39 22.24 -34.52
N MET A 335 8.97 21.30 -33.68
CA MET A 335 9.42 19.91 -33.72
C MET A 335 9.03 19.22 -35.03
N PHE A 336 7.81 19.44 -35.54
CA PHE A 336 7.40 18.90 -36.84
C PHE A 336 8.36 19.32 -37.95
N PHE A 337 8.60 20.62 -38.15
CA PHE A 337 9.50 21.09 -39.23
C PHE A 337 10.96 20.64 -39.03
N SER A 338 11.46 20.64 -37.79
CA SER A 338 12.81 20.13 -37.48
C SER A 338 12.97 18.63 -37.77
N VAL A 339 11.96 17.81 -37.47
CA VAL A 339 12.00 16.36 -37.76
C VAL A 339 11.72 16.07 -39.24
N MET A 340 10.84 16.84 -39.88
CA MET A 340 10.54 16.78 -41.32
C MET A 340 11.79 17.08 -42.17
N SER A 341 12.55 18.12 -41.85
CA SER A 341 13.83 18.42 -42.50
C SER A 341 14.83 17.26 -42.36
N ARG A 342 14.89 16.62 -41.19
CA ARG A 342 15.74 15.44 -40.95
C ARG A 342 15.29 14.19 -41.69
N ALA A 343 13.99 14.04 -41.97
CA ALA A 343 13.48 12.96 -42.81
C ALA A 343 13.91 13.15 -44.27
N SER A 344 13.72 14.34 -44.84
CA SER A 344 14.22 14.70 -46.17
C SER A 344 15.73 14.48 -46.30
N ASN A 345 16.52 14.97 -45.33
CA ASN A 345 17.98 14.79 -45.29
C ASN A 345 18.44 13.32 -45.16
N ARG A 346 17.54 12.40 -44.81
CA ARG A 346 17.78 10.95 -44.75
C ARG A 346 17.19 10.18 -45.93
N ASN A 347 16.63 10.87 -46.93
CA ASN A 347 15.88 10.29 -48.06
C ASN A 347 14.67 9.43 -47.61
N LEU A 348 14.08 9.76 -46.47
CA LEU A 348 12.83 9.17 -45.98
C LEU A 348 11.65 10.06 -46.42
N ASN A 349 10.44 9.50 -46.58
CA ASN A 349 9.23 10.31 -46.77
C ASN A 349 9.07 11.28 -45.57
N PRO A 350 9.12 12.60 -45.77
CA PRO A 350 8.98 13.59 -44.70
C PRO A 350 7.55 13.75 -44.20
N LEU A 351 6.56 13.24 -44.96
CA LEU A 351 5.14 13.28 -44.61
C LEU A 351 4.61 11.91 -44.16
N SER A 352 5.48 10.99 -43.74
CA SER A 352 5.08 9.71 -43.13
C SER A 352 5.09 9.86 -41.62
N GLY A 353 3.95 9.64 -41.00
CA GLY A 353 3.77 9.68 -39.56
C GLY A 353 4.68 8.70 -38.82
N ARG A 354 4.86 7.49 -39.35
CA ARG A 354 5.80 6.49 -38.83
C ARG A 354 7.26 6.95 -38.95
N ASN A 355 7.64 7.61 -40.03
CA ASN A 355 8.99 8.18 -40.15
C ASN A 355 9.21 9.31 -39.14
N ILE A 356 8.25 10.24 -39.02
CA ILE A 356 8.34 11.36 -38.09
C ILE A 356 8.34 10.87 -36.63
N LEU A 357 7.51 9.89 -36.26
CA LEU A 357 7.57 9.25 -34.92
C LEU A 357 8.93 8.57 -34.69
N ASN A 358 9.40 7.73 -35.63
CA ASN A 358 10.68 7.02 -35.47
C ASN A 358 11.90 7.96 -35.36
N LEU A 359 11.86 9.12 -36.02
CA LEU A 359 12.89 10.17 -35.89
C LEU A 359 12.72 11.04 -34.64
N SER A 360 11.55 10.99 -34.00
CA SER A 360 11.22 11.68 -32.74
C SER A 360 11.51 10.84 -31.49
N ARG A 361 11.57 9.51 -31.60
CA ARG A 361 11.89 8.61 -30.48
C ARG A 361 13.28 8.91 -29.90
N ASN A 362 13.36 9.10 -28.58
CA ASN A 362 14.57 9.47 -27.83
C ASN A 362 15.26 10.77 -28.31
N LEU A 363 14.52 11.67 -28.96
CA LEU A 363 15.06 12.92 -29.50
C LEU A 363 15.17 14.03 -28.44
N GLU A 364 16.28 14.77 -28.47
CA GLU A 364 16.42 16.07 -27.81
C GLU A 364 16.48 17.21 -28.85
N LEU A 365 15.67 18.27 -28.65
CA LEU A 365 15.71 19.53 -29.38
C LEU A 365 15.81 20.71 -28.41
N ASN A 366 16.73 21.63 -28.69
CA ASN A 366 16.85 22.89 -27.97
C ASN A 366 16.11 24.01 -28.73
N GLY A 367 15.65 25.05 -28.02
CA GLY A 367 15.08 26.26 -28.64
C GLY A 367 13.56 26.26 -28.92
N GLY A 368 12.78 25.46 -28.19
CA GLY A 368 11.32 25.62 -28.12
C GLY A 368 10.89 26.98 -27.54
N ASP A 369 9.60 27.20 -27.31
CA ASP A 369 9.11 28.29 -26.44
C ASP A 369 9.04 27.85 -24.97
N THR A 370 8.88 26.54 -24.73
CA THR A 370 9.00 25.93 -23.40
C THR A 370 10.46 25.51 -23.12
N GLU A 371 10.72 24.54 -22.23
CA GLU A 371 12.09 24.04 -21.99
C GLU A 371 12.61 23.20 -23.18
N ALA A 372 13.79 22.58 -23.08
CA ALA A 372 14.25 21.64 -24.10
C ALA A 372 13.22 20.51 -24.33
N ILE A 373 12.97 20.17 -25.59
CA ILE A 373 12.06 19.08 -25.96
C ILE A 373 12.85 17.78 -25.89
N LYS A 374 12.61 16.97 -24.86
CA LYS A 374 13.22 15.64 -24.67
C LYS A 374 12.13 14.59 -24.80
N MET A 375 12.23 13.70 -25.77
CA MET A 375 11.24 12.66 -26.08
C MET A 375 11.67 11.30 -25.52
N ASN A 376 10.71 10.47 -25.14
CA ASN A 376 10.92 9.08 -24.74
C ASN A 376 10.97 8.13 -25.96
N ALA A 377 11.03 6.81 -25.71
CA ALA A 377 11.02 5.79 -26.76
C ALA A 377 9.64 5.55 -27.40
N ASP A 378 8.57 6.16 -26.87
CA ASP A 378 7.18 5.99 -27.32
C ASP A 378 6.64 7.16 -28.15
N GLY A 379 7.33 8.31 -28.17
CA GLY A 379 6.86 9.52 -28.86
C GLY A 379 6.21 10.56 -27.95
N ASP A 380 6.29 10.37 -26.63
CA ASP A 380 5.89 11.37 -25.65
C ASP A 380 7.07 12.22 -25.21
N ARG A 381 6.82 13.48 -24.91
CA ARG A 381 7.81 14.31 -24.20
C ARG A 381 7.95 13.82 -22.75
N PHE A 382 9.19 13.69 -22.29
CA PHE A 382 9.48 13.54 -20.87
C PHE A 382 8.94 14.75 -20.12
N MET A 383 8.05 14.51 -19.16
CA MET A 383 7.55 15.59 -18.32
C MET A 383 8.61 15.96 -17.28
N THR A 384 8.63 17.21 -16.85
CA THR A 384 9.32 17.64 -15.62
C THR A 384 8.28 18.26 -14.70
N PHE A 385 8.50 18.27 -13.39
CA PHE A 385 7.48 18.71 -12.41
C PHE A 385 8.03 19.72 -11.41
N VAL A 386 7.15 20.56 -10.89
CA VAL A 386 7.44 21.40 -9.71
C VAL A 386 6.55 20.94 -8.56
N VAL A 387 7.16 20.71 -7.40
CA VAL A 387 6.46 20.62 -6.11
C VAL A 387 6.49 22.00 -5.46
N TRP A 388 5.31 22.48 -5.07
CA TRP A 388 5.10 23.77 -4.42
C TRP A 388 4.79 23.57 -2.95
N SER A 389 5.23 24.52 -2.12
CA SER A 389 4.96 24.55 -0.68
C SER A 389 4.61 25.96 -0.20
N LEU A 390 4.00 26.05 0.97
CA LEU A 390 3.69 27.29 1.66
C LEU A 390 4.58 27.38 2.92
N ALA A 391 5.46 28.37 2.96
CA ALA A 391 6.18 28.73 4.18
C ALA A 391 5.23 29.45 5.17
N PRO A 392 5.41 29.31 6.51
CA PRO A 392 4.50 29.90 7.50
C PRO A 392 4.28 31.42 7.41
N ASP A 393 5.33 32.12 6.99
CA ASP A 393 5.47 33.56 6.80
C ASP A 393 5.17 34.02 5.36
N SER A 394 5.07 33.09 4.41
CA SER A 394 4.71 33.41 3.02
C SER A 394 3.22 33.73 2.86
N THR A 395 2.95 34.67 1.96
CA THR A 395 1.60 35.06 1.51
C THR A 395 1.05 34.16 0.41
N MET A 396 1.85 33.25 -0.17
CA MET A 396 1.45 32.35 -1.27
C MET A 396 2.38 31.13 -1.42
N PHE A 397 1.93 30.13 -2.18
CA PHE A 397 2.76 28.97 -2.56
C PHE A 397 3.96 29.38 -3.42
N ARG A 398 5.10 28.70 -3.23
CA ARG A 398 6.32 28.85 -4.03
C ARG A 398 6.90 27.49 -4.46
N PRO A 399 7.65 27.41 -5.56
CA PRO A 399 8.45 26.24 -5.91
C PRO A 399 9.44 25.92 -4.80
N PHE A 400 9.60 24.65 -4.41
CA PHE A 400 10.70 24.24 -3.53
C PHE A 400 11.46 23.01 -4.05
N ILE A 401 10.83 22.16 -4.86
CA ILE A 401 11.47 21.03 -5.55
C ILE A 401 11.12 21.04 -7.03
N ASN A 402 12.12 20.85 -7.90
CA ASN A 402 11.94 20.42 -9.28
C ASN A 402 12.18 18.91 -9.37
N ILE A 403 11.29 18.15 -10.02
CA ILE A 403 11.50 16.74 -10.34
C ILE A 403 11.72 16.63 -11.84
N ASN A 404 12.98 16.45 -12.25
CA ASN A 404 13.34 16.30 -13.66
C ASN A 404 13.51 14.82 -14.01
N PHE A 405 13.56 14.51 -15.31
CA PHE A 405 14.01 13.20 -15.79
C PHE A 405 15.52 13.25 -16.10
N THR A 406 16.31 12.41 -15.44
CA THR A 406 17.77 12.30 -15.61
C THR A 406 18.19 10.83 -15.53
N ASP A 407 19.12 10.39 -16.38
CA ASP A 407 19.74 9.06 -16.32
C ASP A 407 18.72 7.89 -16.23
N GLY A 408 17.63 8.03 -16.98
CA GLY A 408 16.56 7.01 -17.08
C GLY A 408 15.50 7.06 -15.96
N ASN A 409 15.61 7.97 -14.99
CA ASN A 409 14.69 8.05 -13.84
C ASN A 409 14.24 9.47 -13.51
N TYR A 410 13.20 9.58 -12.69
CA TYR A 410 12.77 10.85 -12.10
C TYR A 410 13.56 11.14 -10.83
N THR A 411 14.13 12.34 -10.73
CA THR A 411 15.02 12.76 -9.64
C THR A 411 14.57 14.12 -9.07
N PRO A 412 14.28 14.22 -7.76
CA PRO A 412 13.93 15.49 -7.13
C PRO A 412 15.17 16.31 -6.76
N PHE A 413 15.18 17.59 -7.13
CA PHE A 413 16.20 18.59 -6.78
C PHE A 413 15.55 19.73 -6.00
N LEU A 414 16.16 20.18 -4.91
CA LEU A 414 15.73 21.40 -4.22
C LEU A 414 16.03 22.64 -5.07
N VAL A 415 15.11 23.60 -5.08
CA VAL A 415 15.25 24.91 -5.76
C VAL A 415 15.00 26.10 -4.83
N ASP A 416 14.37 25.87 -3.68
CA ASP A 416 14.24 26.81 -2.57
C ASP A 416 14.40 25.99 -1.26
N THR A 417 14.40 26.69 -0.13
CA THR A 417 14.34 26.13 1.22
C THR A 417 13.20 25.11 1.38
N GLU A 418 13.53 23.97 2.00
CA GLU A 418 12.56 22.92 2.26
C GLU A 418 11.61 23.32 3.40
N THR A 419 10.31 23.37 3.11
CA THR A 419 9.29 23.91 4.02
C THR A 419 8.18 22.90 4.29
N TRP A 420 8.08 22.44 5.54
CA TRP A 420 7.00 21.59 6.04
C TRP A 420 6.13 22.36 7.03
N GLY A 421 5.69 23.55 6.63
CA GLY A 421 5.01 24.49 7.54
C GLY A 421 5.90 24.81 8.74
N TYR A 422 5.44 24.47 9.94
CA TYR A 422 6.20 24.61 11.19
C TYR A 422 7.04 23.38 11.58
N ALA A 423 7.10 22.35 10.74
CA ALA A 423 7.93 21.15 10.94
C ALA A 423 9.29 21.29 10.24
N SER A 424 10.32 20.68 10.83
CA SER A 424 11.70 20.66 10.31
C SER A 424 11.97 19.55 9.27
N SER A 425 10.97 18.71 8.99
CA SER A 425 11.08 17.50 8.19
C SER A 425 9.69 17.05 7.72
N PRO A 426 9.57 16.22 6.67
CA PRO A 426 8.29 15.59 6.33
C PRO A 426 7.73 14.78 7.51
N PRO A 427 6.40 14.66 7.64
CA PRO A 427 5.78 13.72 8.57
C PRO A 427 6.13 12.28 8.19
N ILE A 428 6.23 11.40 9.19
CA ILE A 428 6.45 9.97 8.97
C ILE A 428 5.13 9.35 8.47
N ASP A 429 5.14 8.71 7.30
CA ASP A 429 3.93 8.11 6.71
C ASP A 429 3.47 6.85 7.46
N THR A 430 4.43 6.07 7.97
CA THR A 430 4.13 4.88 8.76
C THR A 430 4.07 5.24 10.24
N PRO A 431 3.07 4.71 10.98
CA PRO A 431 3.02 4.86 12.43
C PRO A 431 4.23 4.21 13.10
N ILE A 432 4.64 4.77 14.25
CA ILE A 432 5.75 4.29 15.09
C ILE A 432 5.66 2.77 15.36
N CYS A 433 4.43 2.25 15.52
CA CYS A 433 4.16 0.85 15.83
C CYS A 433 4.15 -0.13 14.62
N SER A 434 4.17 0.41 13.38
CA SER A 434 3.91 -0.28 12.11
C SER A 434 2.50 -0.90 11.98
N PHE A 435 1.97 -0.96 10.75
CA PHE A 435 0.65 -1.54 10.45
C PHE A 435 0.52 -3.01 10.90
N ASP A 436 1.63 -3.76 10.85
CA ASP A 436 1.71 -5.17 11.23
C ASP A 436 1.88 -5.38 12.75
N ASN A 437 1.89 -4.30 13.55
CA ASN A 437 2.15 -4.33 15.01
C ASN A 437 3.53 -4.92 15.39
N LYS A 438 4.46 -5.03 14.43
CA LYS A 438 5.78 -5.66 14.59
C LYS A 438 6.80 -4.82 15.36
N LEU A 439 6.58 -3.50 15.50
CA LEU A 439 7.49 -2.58 16.18
C LEU A 439 7.01 -2.18 17.59
N CYS A 440 5.78 -2.54 17.96
CA CYS A 440 5.27 -2.31 19.31
C CYS A 440 5.94 -3.26 20.32
N PRO A 441 6.27 -2.81 21.54
CA PRO A 441 6.63 -3.72 22.63
C PRO A 441 5.47 -4.67 22.93
N ARG A 442 5.72 -5.99 22.92
CA ARG A 442 4.72 -6.97 23.36
C ARG A 442 4.53 -6.89 24.87
N ASN A 443 3.28 -6.88 25.31
CA ASN A 443 2.93 -6.95 26.73
C ASN A 443 2.93 -8.41 27.23
N ASP A 444 4.09 -9.08 27.12
CA ASP A 444 4.25 -10.51 27.47
C ASP A 444 4.05 -10.78 28.97
N ASN A 445 3.91 -9.74 29.79
CA ASN A 445 3.59 -9.79 31.22
C ASN A 445 2.41 -10.71 31.54
N ALA A 446 1.35 -10.72 30.72
CA ALA A 446 0.20 -11.60 30.94
C ALA A 446 0.56 -13.09 30.83
N ILE A 447 1.46 -13.45 29.90
CA ILE A 447 1.95 -14.82 29.71
C ILE A 447 2.89 -15.19 30.85
N ILE A 448 3.79 -14.28 31.24
CA ILE A 448 4.74 -14.47 32.35
C ILE A 448 3.99 -14.68 33.68
N ILE A 449 2.96 -13.88 33.97
CA ILE A 449 2.11 -14.02 35.16
C ILE A 449 1.36 -15.36 35.12
N GLY A 450 0.80 -15.76 33.98
CA GLY A 450 0.12 -17.05 33.83
C GLY A 450 1.04 -18.25 34.12
N LEU A 451 2.27 -18.22 33.60
CA LEU A 451 3.28 -19.26 33.87
C LEU A 451 3.73 -19.27 35.34
N ALA A 452 3.91 -18.10 35.96
CA ALA A 452 4.27 -17.99 37.38
C ALA A 452 3.18 -18.56 38.29
N VAL A 453 1.91 -18.25 38.03
CA VAL A 453 0.76 -18.79 38.79
C VAL A 453 0.68 -20.31 38.62
N LEU A 454 0.83 -20.83 37.41
CA LEU A 454 0.84 -22.27 37.14
C LEU A 454 1.96 -22.99 37.91
N PHE A 455 3.16 -22.39 37.96
CA PHE A 455 4.31 -22.94 38.69
C PHE A 455 4.08 -22.97 40.22
N VAL A 456 3.49 -21.92 40.79
CA VAL A 456 3.12 -21.89 42.22
C VAL A 456 2.05 -22.95 42.53
N LEU A 457 1.04 -23.11 41.68
CA LEU A 457 0.01 -24.15 41.84
C LEU A 457 0.60 -25.58 41.77
N LEU A 458 1.59 -25.81 40.91
CA LEU A 458 2.34 -27.08 40.86
C LEU A 458 3.12 -27.34 42.16
N ILE A 459 3.82 -26.34 42.70
CA ILE A 459 4.54 -26.48 43.99
C ILE A 459 3.55 -26.79 45.12
N LEU A 460 2.42 -26.08 45.19
CA LEU A 460 1.40 -26.30 46.21
C LEU A 460 0.80 -27.71 46.14
N SER A 461 0.53 -28.24 44.94
CA SER A 461 -0.01 -29.60 44.79
C SER A 461 1.01 -30.68 45.20
N VAL A 462 2.30 -30.49 44.90
CA VAL A 462 3.37 -31.39 45.36
C VAL A 462 3.55 -31.34 46.88
N VAL A 463 3.54 -30.16 47.49
CA VAL A 463 3.62 -30.00 48.96
C VAL A 463 2.41 -30.64 49.66
N LEU A 464 1.21 -30.47 49.10
CA LEU A 464 0.00 -31.11 49.61
C LEU A 464 0.09 -32.65 49.51
N ALA A 465 0.52 -33.18 48.36
CA ALA A 465 0.69 -34.62 48.15
C ALA A 465 1.74 -35.23 49.11
N MET A 466 2.87 -34.54 49.33
CA MET A 466 3.86 -34.96 50.33
C MET A 466 3.29 -34.93 51.76
N SER A 467 2.50 -33.91 52.11
CA SER A 467 1.87 -33.76 53.43
C SER A 467 0.78 -34.81 53.70
N ILE A 468 0.06 -35.25 52.66
CA ILE A 468 -0.87 -36.38 52.75
C ILE A 468 -0.07 -37.68 52.93
N ARG A 469 0.98 -37.88 52.15
CA ARG A 469 1.83 -39.10 52.21
C ARG A 469 2.55 -39.25 53.55
N SER A 470 3.01 -38.17 54.18
CA SER A 470 3.61 -38.23 55.53
C SER A 470 2.56 -38.63 56.58
N ARG A 471 1.39 -38.00 56.61
CA ARG A 471 0.30 -38.33 57.54
C ARG A 471 -0.18 -39.78 57.41
N VAL A 472 -0.33 -40.30 56.19
CA VAL A 472 -0.69 -41.71 55.95
C VAL A 472 0.41 -42.66 56.45
N ASN A 473 1.69 -42.29 56.32
CA ASN A 473 2.79 -43.09 56.87
C ASN A 473 2.82 -43.06 58.41
N GLU A 474 2.49 -41.93 59.04
CA GLU A 474 2.41 -41.83 60.51
C GLU A 474 1.25 -42.65 61.09
N GLN A 475 0.08 -42.62 60.44
CA GLN A 475 -1.05 -43.48 60.80
C GLN A 475 -0.69 -44.98 60.76
N LYS A 476 0.10 -45.41 59.76
CA LYS A 476 0.61 -46.79 59.66
C LYS A 476 1.61 -47.18 60.75
N ILE A 477 2.29 -46.22 61.38
CA ILE A 477 3.19 -46.48 62.52
C ILE A 477 2.37 -46.56 63.82
N GLN A 478 1.35 -45.70 63.96
CA GLN A 478 0.49 -45.66 65.14
C GLN A 478 -0.48 -46.85 65.26
N SER A 479 -0.82 -47.53 64.16
CA SER A 479 -1.77 -48.65 64.17
C SER A 479 -1.29 -49.93 64.88
N MET A 480 0.01 -50.00 65.25
CA MET A 480 0.62 -51.11 66.02
C MET A 480 0.28 -52.53 65.50
N THR A 481 0.11 -52.72 64.18
CA THR A 481 -0.35 -54.00 63.60
C THR A 481 0.57 -55.20 63.83
N TRP A 482 1.82 -54.96 64.23
CA TRP A 482 2.79 -55.98 64.66
C TRP A 482 2.53 -56.50 66.09
N LYS A 483 1.70 -55.83 66.90
CA LYS A 483 1.49 -56.12 68.32
C LYS A 483 0.39 -57.18 68.53
N ILE A 484 0.78 -58.45 68.43
CA ILE A 484 -0.04 -59.58 68.85
C ILE A 484 -0.29 -59.49 70.37
N ARG A 485 -1.52 -59.75 70.84
CA ARG A 485 -1.82 -59.82 72.29
C ARG A 485 -1.67 -61.26 72.75
N TYR A 486 -1.20 -61.46 73.99
CA TYR A 486 -0.98 -62.80 74.55
C TYR A 486 -2.23 -63.68 74.51
N ASN A 487 -3.42 -63.10 74.72
CA ASN A 487 -4.70 -63.82 74.67
C ASN A 487 -5.10 -64.28 73.25
N ASP A 488 -4.49 -63.72 72.21
CA ASP A 488 -4.70 -64.15 70.83
C ASP A 488 -3.86 -65.41 70.48
N LEU A 489 -2.99 -65.87 71.39
CA LEU A 489 -2.19 -67.10 71.29
C LEU A 489 -2.87 -68.28 72.02
N ARG A 490 -3.08 -69.41 71.33
CA ARG A 490 -3.57 -70.65 71.95
C ARG A 490 -2.39 -71.59 72.24
N PHE A 491 -2.09 -71.82 73.51
CA PHE A 491 -1.02 -72.71 73.98
C PHE A 491 -1.54 -74.13 74.25
N PHE A 492 -0.71 -75.13 73.99
CA PHE A 492 -0.98 -76.54 74.29
C PHE A 492 -0.96 -76.81 75.80
N LYS A 493 -1.70 -77.83 76.27
CA LYS A 493 -1.80 -78.20 77.69
C LYS A 493 -1.65 -79.71 77.88
N THR A 494 -0.54 -80.14 78.47
CA THR A 494 -0.27 -81.54 78.82
C THR A 494 -1.12 -81.99 80.01
N THR A 495 -2.16 -82.80 79.77
CA THR A 495 -3.05 -83.31 80.82
C THR A 495 -2.51 -84.58 81.50
N ARG A 496 -1.68 -84.42 82.54
CA ARG A 496 -1.43 -85.51 83.49
C ARG A 496 -2.68 -85.77 84.34
N SER A 497 -3.28 -86.94 84.20
CA SER A 497 -4.46 -87.34 84.98
C SER A 497 -4.10 -87.79 86.40
N MET A 498 -4.81 -87.29 87.41
CA MET A 498 -4.81 -87.80 88.78
C MET A 498 -6.24 -88.20 89.17
N LYS A 499 -6.39 -89.17 90.09
CA LYS A 499 -7.68 -89.67 90.58
C LYS A 499 -7.91 -89.33 92.05
N SER A 500 -9.18 -89.12 92.42
CA SER A 500 -9.71 -88.96 93.80
C SER A 500 -9.37 -87.62 94.48
N MET A 501 -10.22 -86.92 95.25
CA MET A 501 -11.70 -86.90 95.47
C MET A 501 -12.00 -85.59 96.24
N SER A 502 -13.14 -84.89 96.17
CA SER A 502 -14.41 -85.03 95.41
C SER A 502 -14.69 -83.68 94.68
N ARG A 503 -15.88 -83.09 94.45
CA ARG A 503 -17.31 -83.34 94.76
C ARG A 503 -18.19 -82.60 93.70
N SER A 504 -19.50 -82.85 93.70
CA SER A 504 -20.57 -82.15 92.94
C SER A 504 -20.88 -80.75 93.52
N SER A 505 -21.48 -79.79 92.81
CA SER A 505 -21.86 -79.56 91.38
C SER A 505 -22.02 -78.02 91.19
N ASP A 506 -22.19 -77.37 90.03
CA ASP A 506 -22.86 -77.71 88.76
C ASP A 506 -22.12 -77.18 87.50
N MET A 507 -22.68 -77.45 86.31
CA MET A 507 -22.04 -77.26 85.01
C MET A 507 -22.31 -75.91 84.33
N ASN A 508 -21.30 -75.39 83.63
CA ASN A 508 -21.31 -74.99 82.20
C ASN A 508 -20.14 -74.01 81.92
N GLU A 509 -19.51 -73.99 80.75
CA GLU A 509 -19.36 -75.00 79.68
C GLU A 509 -18.07 -74.61 78.94
N SER A 510 -17.16 -75.55 78.69
CA SER A 510 -15.83 -75.22 78.14
C SER A 510 -15.62 -75.81 76.74
N GLU A 511 -15.53 -74.96 75.73
CA GLU A 511 -15.08 -75.32 74.37
C GLU A 511 -13.58 -75.69 74.36
N GLY A 512 -13.27 -76.86 74.92
CA GLY A 512 -11.99 -77.51 74.79
C GLY A 512 -11.83 -78.09 73.38
N HIS A 513 -11.45 -77.27 72.41
CA HIS A 513 -11.10 -77.77 71.07
C HIS A 513 -9.97 -78.80 71.17
N ILE A 514 -10.30 -80.06 70.94
CA ILE A 514 -9.32 -81.15 70.83
C ILE A 514 -8.69 -81.03 69.43
N PHE A 515 -7.39 -80.70 69.40
CA PHE A 515 -6.63 -80.59 68.15
C PHE A 515 -6.27 -81.98 67.58
N PRO A 516 -5.98 -82.10 66.27
CA PRO A 516 -5.70 -83.38 65.63
C PRO A 516 -4.51 -84.11 66.26
N GLU A 517 -4.63 -85.44 66.37
CA GLU A 517 -3.68 -86.30 67.08
C GLU A 517 -2.26 -86.23 66.51
N SER A 518 -2.13 -86.01 65.20
CA SER A 518 -0.86 -85.80 64.48
C SER A 518 -0.04 -84.59 64.93
N PHE A 519 -0.63 -83.61 65.61
CA PHE A 519 0.13 -82.49 66.19
C PHE A 519 0.77 -82.84 67.54
N ARG A 520 0.29 -83.89 68.23
CA ARG A 520 0.86 -84.30 69.53
C ARG A 520 2.19 -85.02 69.35
N GLU A 521 2.31 -85.85 68.31
CA GLU A 521 3.59 -86.46 67.92
C GLU A 521 4.65 -85.40 67.57
N PHE A 522 4.24 -84.25 67.01
CA PHE A 522 5.16 -83.15 66.67
C PHE A 522 5.68 -82.40 67.90
N GLU A 523 4.87 -82.26 68.96
CA GLU A 523 5.29 -81.66 70.24
C GLU A 523 6.28 -82.59 70.98
N ASP A 524 5.96 -83.88 71.11
CA ASP A 524 6.85 -84.87 71.74
C ASP A 524 8.15 -85.12 70.91
N SER A 525 8.13 -84.89 69.60
CA SER A 525 9.32 -84.93 68.73
C SER A 525 10.28 -83.75 68.93
N MET A 526 9.87 -82.64 69.57
CA MET A 526 10.72 -81.47 69.81
C MET A 526 11.10 -81.32 71.29
N THR A 527 11.92 -82.25 71.78
CA THR A 527 12.56 -82.19 73.11
C THR A 527 13.67 -81.12 73.20
N GLY A 528 13.38 -79.89 72.74
CA GLY A 528 14.33 -78.78 72.53
C GLY A 528 13.97 -77.47 73.24
N GLY A 529 12.96 -77.48 74.13
CA GLY A 529 12.65 -76.33 75.00
C GLY A 529 11.98 -75.12 74.33
N VAL A 530 11.56 -75.24 73.07
CA VAL A 530 10.80 -74.19 72.36
C VAL A 530 9.34 -74.25 72.79
N THR A 531 8.76 -73.12 73.21
CA THR A 531 7.31 -73.06 73.46
C THR A 531 6.58 -72.85 72.13
N LEU A 532 5.62 -73.72 71.82
CA LEU A 532 4.75 -73.57 70.63
C LEU A 532 3.38 -73.01 71.04
N ALA A 533 2.80 -72.20 70.14
CA ALA A 533 1.43 -71.74 70.23
C ALA A 533 0.81 -71.66 68.83
N LEU A 534 -0.53 -71.59 68.78
CA LEU A 534 -1.29 -71.30 67.56
C LEU A 534 -1.74 -69.84 67.56
N TYR A 535 -1.47 -69.12 66.46
CA TYR A 535 -1.95 -67.77 66.21
C TYR A 535 -2.72 -67.74 64.88
N LYS A 536 -4.01 -67.43 64.92
CA LYS A 536 -4.93 -67.38 63.76
C LYS A 536 -5.06 -68.66 62.90
N GLY A 537 -4.34 -69.73 63.23
CA GLY A 537 -4.30 -71.00 62.50
C GLY A 537 -2.87 -71.50 62.30
N ASP A 538 -1.90 -70.59 62.27
CA ASP A 538 -0.49 -70.88 62.06
C ASP A 538 0.21 -71.26 63.37
N VAL A 539 1.16 -72.20 63.28
CA VAL A 539 2.02 -72.60 64.40
C VAL A 539 3.15 -71.58 64.53
N VAL A 540 3.27 -70.96 65.71
CA VAL A 540 4.28 -69.94 66.01
C VAL A 540 5.15 -70.35 67.20
N THR A 541 6.44 -70.01 67.14
CA THR A 541 7.38 -70.20 68.24
C THR A 541 7.32 -69.00 69.18
N VAL A 542 7.10 -69.26 70.46
CA VAL A 542 7.04 -68.24 71.52
C VAL A 542 8.34 -68.30 72.33
N ASN A 543 9.01 -67.16 72.45
CA ASN A 543 10.23 -67.01 73.25
C ASN A 543 10.01 -65.92 74.32
N TYR A 544 10.31 -66.25 75.58
CA TYR A 544 10.05 -65.37 76.73
C TYR A 544 11.25 -64.50 77.05
N SER A 545 11.06 -63.17 77.01
CA SER A 545 12.07 -62.23 77.51
C SER A 545 11.95 -62.05 79.03
N GLY A 546 13.08 -62.06 79.74
CA GLY A 546 13.13 -61.74 81.18
C GLY A 546 12.84 -60.27 81.53
N LYS A 547 12.63 -59.39 80.54
CA LYS A 547 12.31 -57.98 80.75
C LYS A 547 10.80 -57.79 81.00
N ARG A 548 10.45 -57.19 82.14
CA ARG A 548 9.06 -56.87 82.52
C ARG A 548 8.45 -55.71 81.73
N GLU A 549 9.29 -54.86 81.14
CA GLU A 549 8.88 -53.70 80.34
C GLU A 549 9.78 -53.56 79.11
N ILE A 550 9.22 -53.07 78.01
CA ILE A 550 9.92 -52.85 76.74
C ILE A 550 9.63 -51.43 76.27
N VAL A 551 10.60 -50.53 76.47
CA VAL A 551 10.58 -49.19 75.90
C VAL A 551 11.03 -49.27 74.44
N LEU A 552 10.16 -48.87 73.50
CA LEU A 552 10.43 -48.84 72.07
C LEU A 552 10.63 -47.40 71.60
N SER A 553 11.71 -47.14 70.87
CA SER A 553 11.94 -45.86 70.20
C SER A 553 11.16 -45.76 68.89
N ARG A 554 11.09 -44.55 68.33
CA ARG A 554 10.50 -44.31 66.99
C ARG A 554 11.19 -45.14 65.89
N LYS A 555 12.50 -45.44 66.03
CA LYS A 555 13.22 -46.28 65.07
C LYS A 555 12.73 -47.72 65.13
N ASP A 556 12.63 -48.25 66.34
CA ASP A 556 12.22 -49.65 66.58
C ASP A 556 10.79 -49.89 66.11
N LEU A 557 9.88 -48.92 66.32
CA LEU A 557 8.51 -48.97 65.78
C LEU A 557 8.47 -49.03 64.24
N VAL A 558 9.36 -48.30 63.56
CA VAL A 558 9.47 -48.33 62.08
C VAL A 558 10.04 -49.66 61.60
N GLU A 559 11.00 -50.25 62.32
CA GLU A 559 11.57 -51.56 61.98
C GLU A 559 10.60 -52.71 62.27
N LEU A 560 9.85 -52.68 63.38
CA LEU A 560 8.77 -53.64 63.68
C LEU A 560 7.66 -53.62 62.63
N VAL A 561 7.23 -52.44 62.16
CA VAL A 561 6.25 -52.34 61.06
C VAL A 561 6.81 -52.95 59.76
N LYS A 562 8.08 -52.71 59.42
CA LYS A 562 8.72 -53.34 58.26
C LYS A 562 8.79 -54.86 58.39
N VAL A 563 9.19 -55.40 59.55
CA VAL A 563 9.23 -56.84 59.79
C VAL A 563 7.86 -57.47 59.62
N SER A 564 6.80 -56.86 60.18
CA SER A 564 5.42 -57.36 59.99
C SER A 564 4.91 -57.30 58.55
N GLN A 565 5.50 -56.44 57.69
CA GLN A 565 5.19 -56.35 56.25
C GLN A 565 6.03 -57.32 55.39
N LEU A 566 7.06 -57.96 55.97
CA LEU A 566 7.88 -58.99 55.34
C LEU A 566 7.40 -60.43 55.67
N GLN A 567 6.28 -60.56 56.39
CA GLN A 567 5.65 -61.83 56.77
C GLN A 567 4.25 -61.98 56.14
N CYS A 568 4.04 -61.38 54.98
CA CYS A 568 2.86 -61.51 54.12
C CYS A 568 3.25 -62.16 52.78
#